data_AF-A0A8H4VZM5-F1
#
_entry.id   AF-A0A8H4VZM5-F1
#
_cell.length_a   1.000
_cell.length_b   1.000
_cell.length_c   1.000
_cell.angle_alpha   90.00
_cell.angle_beta   90.00
_cell.angle_gamma   90.00
#
_symmetry.space_group_name_H-M   'P 1'
#
loop_
_entity.id
_entity.type
_entity.pdbx_description
1 polymer ?
#
loop_
_entity_poly.entity_id
_entity_poly.type
_entity_poly.pdbx_seq_one_letter_code
_entity_poly.pdbx_strand_id
1 'polypeptide(L)'
;MSQQSLQSPQSPKYLQLDDLPVEIIRRIAANGPFTSALSLRRVNRSLHRACSDWTVFRGVIENNGNGRHGQFCSSPFCAFAFQYITQGDPLPLAPFTKQLIQAHYPGAREIGVATWFCLAASSISTHLSPENNEARIKFYLDLREDPEEASDELDLDLNLNISIIPWIANMNEPLGFSRGHVPDRYCPITVVLPIAYRALSVLHPEISLAIAKGTISKHTYTMIQIPVPATLPIPPSAFDIPFASFMKIPAPLSPDCVEQFGKCHLPAMTAPSFLESGTWTGYLCGSLDAPFKTTPTWNAPMRDLTFTTTAQEEDSNILNFRSNNSHLGVFGSFHLKGQMWRDSGKMNLVVSWDSEPQKFFFQAVMCPFGIIGSFGESTDGLWMWFWKSEWTGGKEVEW
;
A
#
# COMPACT_ATOMS: atom_id res chain seq x y z
N MET A 1 -31.13 -78.93 10.04
CA MET A 1 -29.86 -78.78 9.33
C MET A 1 -29.66 -77.30 9.04
N SER A 2 -28.94 -76.62 9.92
CA SER A 2 -28.74 -75.16 9.85
C SER A 2 -27.45 -74.87 9.10
N GLN A 3 -27.55 -74.32 7.90
CA GLN A 3 -26.40 -73.88 7.09
C GLN A 3 -25.76 -72.65 7.78
N GLN A 4 -24.62 -72.85 8.44
CA GLN A 4 -23.73 -71.75 8.80
C GLN A 4 -23.04 -71.26 7.52
N SER A 5 -23.44 -70.08 7.04
CA SER A 5 -22.74 -69.41 5.95
C SER A 5 -21.34 -69.02 6.43
N LEU A 6 -20.30 -69.61 5.82
CA LEU A 6 -18.94 -69.14 5.99
C LEU A 6 -18.86 -67.70 5.50
N GLN A 7 -18.73 -66.75 6.42
CA GLN A 7 -18.38 -65.38 6.09
C GLN A 7 -17.00 -65.39 5.44
N SER A 8 -16.92 -64.88 4.21
CA SER A 8 -15.66 -64.69 3.52
C SER A 8 -14.73 -63.80 4.34
N PRO A 9 -13.42 -64.10 4.41
CA PRO A 9 -12.47 -63.30 5.15
C PRO A 9 -12.51 -61.86 4.61
N GLN A 10 -12.87 -60.90 5.46
CA GLN A 10 -12.86 -59.50 5.08
C GLN A 10 -11.44 -59.11 4.68
N SER A 11 -11.29 -58.59 3.46
CA SER A 11 -10.02 -58.05 3.00
C SER A 11 -9.57 -56.96 3.98
N PRO A 12 -8.26 -56.90 4.32
CA PRO A 12 -7.76 -55.89 5.23
C PRO A 12 -8.11 -54.51 4.66
N LYS A 13 -8.83 -53.71 5.43
CA LYS A 13 -9.11 -52.32 5.07
C LYS A 13 -7.79 -51.57 5.03
N TYR A 14 -7.36 -51.17 3.83
CA TYR A 14 -6.22 -50.28 3.66
C TYR A 14 -6.61 -48.89 4.14
N LEU A 15 -5.81 -48.35 5.05
CA LEU A 15 -5.97 -46.98 5.55
C LEU A 15 -5.68 -46.00 4.41
N GLN A 16 -6.65 -45.15 4.05
CA GLN A 16 -6.43 -44.10 3.06
C GLN A 16 -5.90 -42.82 3.72
N LEU A 17 -5.25 -41.96 2.94
CA LEU A 17 -4.63 -40.74 3.45
C LEU A 17 -5.67 -39.76 4.03
N ASP A 18 -6.87 -39.74 3.46
CA ASP A 18 -8.00 -38.91 3.90
C ASP A 18 -8.80 -39.54 5.05
N ASP A 19 -8.49 -40.77 5.45
CA ASP A 19 -8.96 -41.36 6.72
C ASP A 19 -8.13 -40.88 7.92
N LEU A 20 -7.00 -40.18 7.69
CA LEU A 20 -6.17 -39.65 8.76
C LEU A 20 -6.79 -38.39 9.39
N PRO A 21 -6.52 -38.12 10.68
CA PRO A 21 -6.86 -36.84 11.30
C PRO A 21 -6.26 -35.65 10.53
N VAL A 22 -7.00 -34.54 10.47
CA VAL A 22 -6.62 -33.35 9.70
C VAL A 22 -5.27 -32.78 10.11
N GLU A 23 -4.91 -32.90 11.39
CA GLU A 23 -3.64 -32.46 11.96
C GLU A 23 -2.46 -33.25 11.37
N ILE A 24 -2.65 -34.55 11.14
CA ILE A 24 -1.64 -35.43 10.54
C ILE A 24 -1.46 -35.07 9.06
N ILE A 25 -2.56 -34.85 8.33
CA ILE A 25 -2.52 -34.44 6.93
C ILE A 25 -1.82 -33.09 6.78
N ARG A 26 -2.16 -32.11 7.63
CA ARG A 26 -1.49 -30.80 7.66
C ARG A 26 0.00 -30.93 7.93
N ARG A 27 0.40 -31.78 8.90
CA ARG A 27 1.82 -32.02 9.22
C ARG A 27 2.56 -32.69 8.06
N ILE A 28 1.95 -33.66 7.38
CA ILE A 28 2.53 -34.30 6.19
C ILE A 28 2.74 -33.25 5.08
N ALA A 29 1.72 -32.43 4.80
CA ALA A 29 1.80 -31.41 3.78
C ALA A 29 2.83 -30.30 4.12
N ALA A 30 2.91 -29.90 5.39
CA ALA A 30 3.84 -28.89 5.90
C ALA A 30 5.31 -29.31 5.84
N ASN A 31 5.60 -30.62 5.91
CA ASN A 31 6.96 -31.15 5.81
C ASN A 31 7.34 -31.52 4.37
N GLY A 32 6.42 -31.40 3.41
CA GLY A 32 6.66 -31.68 2.00
C GLY A 32 7.14 -30.46 1.21
N PRO A 33 7.61 -30.66 -0.03
CA PRO A 33 7.79 -29.57 -0.99
C PRO A 33 6.49 -28.82 -1.25
N PHE A 34 6.59 -27.51 -1.53
CA PHE A 34 5.43 -26.67 -1.84
C PHE A 34 4.57 -27.24 -2.99
N THR A 35 5.19 -27.81 -4.01
CA THR A 35 4.51 -28.45 -5.14
C THR A 35 3.68 -29.68 -4.72
N SER A 36 4.13 -30.43 -3.72
CA SER A 36 3.41 -31.57 -3.16
C SER A 36 2.18 -31.14 -2.37
N ALA A 37 2.28 -30.07 -1.57
CA ALA A 37 1.12 -29.50 -0.85
C ALA A 37 0.04 -28.99 -1.82
N LEU A 38 0.45 -28.32 -2.91
CA LEU A 38 -0.49 -27.90 -3.97
C LEU A 38 -1.12 -29.08 -4.71
N SER A 39 -0.37 -30.16 -4.93
CA SER A 39 -0.88 -31.37 -5.57
C SER A 39 -1.90 -32.08 -4.69
N LEU A 40 -1.61 -32.23 -3.39
CA LEU A 40 -2.53 -32.81 -2.40
C LEU A 40 -3.84 -32.03 -2.32
N ARG A 41 -3.77 -30.69 -2.38
CA ARG A 41 -4.95 -29.82 -2.39
C ARG A 41 -5.91 -30.13 -3.56
N ARG A 42 -5.42 -30.70 -4.67
CA ARG A 42 -6.23 -31.00 -5.86
C ARG A 42 -6.82 -32.42 -5.90
N VAL A 43 -6.46 -33.30 -4.94
CA VAL A 43 -6.86 -34.71 -4.98
C VAL A 43 -8.33 -34.90 -4.61
N ASN A 44 -8.77 -34.40 -3.44
CA ASN A 44 -10.16 -34.47 -3.01
C ASN A 44 -10.51 -33.30 -2.07
N ARG A 45 -11.79 -33.17 -1.70
CA ARG A 45 -12.27 -32.04 -0.88
C ARG A 45 -11.73 -32.05 0.56
N SER A 46 -11.50 -33.23 1.14
CA SER A 46 -10.95 -33.36 2.50
C SER A 46 -9.51 -32.85 2.54
N LEU A 47 -8.67 -33.36 1.64
CA LEU A 47 -7.29 -32.93 1.47
C LEU A 47 -7.18 -31.47 1.04
N HIS A 48 -8.11 -30.97 0.21
CA HIS A 48 -8.19 -29.55 -0.12
C HIS A 48 -8.33 -28.68 1.13
N ARG A 49 -9.29 -29.00 2.01
CA ARG A 49 -9.51 -28.24 3.26
C ARG A 49 -8.31 -28.33 4.18
N ALA A 50 -7.75 -29.53 4.37
CA ALA A 50 -6.57 -29.75 5.21
C ALA A 50 -5.36 -28.95 4.70
N CYS A 51 -5.07 -28.99 3.40
CA CYS A 51 -3.90 -28.35 2.79
C CYS A 51 -4.08 -26.86 2.48
N SER A 52 -5.32 -26.33 2.53
CA SER A 52 -5.58 -24.89 2.36
C SER A 52 -5.41 -24.10 3.66
N ASP A 53 -5.14 -24.79 4.78
CA ASP A 53 -4.85 -24.14 6.05
C ASP A 53 -3.52 -23.37 5.99
N TRP A 54 -3.52 -22.13 6.46
CA TRP A 54 -2.34 -21.27 6.43
C TRP A 54 -1.14 -21.87 7.19
N THR A 55 -1.38 -22.69 8.23
CA THR A 55 -0.33 -23.36 9.00
C THR A 55 0.47 -24.36 8.16
N VAL A 56 -0.15 -24.95 7.12
CA VAL A 56 0.54 -25.86 6.19
C VAL A 56 1.59 -25.10 5.41
N PHE A 57 1.23 -23.97 4.80
CA PHE A 57 2.16 -23.18 3.99
C PHE A 57 3.21 -22.49 4.84
N ARG A 58 2.85 -22.02 6.03
CA ARG A 58 3.82 -21.55 7.03
C ARG A 58 4.85 -22.65 7.33
N GLY A 59 4.39 -23.86 7.64
CA GLY A 59 5.27 -24.99 7.91
C GLY A 59 6.13 -25.38 6.70
N VAL A 60 5.59 -25.35 5.47
CA VAL A 60 6.39 -25.56 4.24
C VAL A 60 7.52 -24.53 4.17
N ILE A 61 7.26 -23.26 4.49
CA ILE A 61 8.26 -22.20 4.40
C ILE A 61 9.30 -22.32 5.50
N GLU A 62 8.87 -22.56 6.74
CA GLU A 62 9.76 -22.76 7.90
C GLU A 62 10.66 -24.00 7.70
N ASN A 63 10.10 -25.11 7.21
CA ASN A 63 10.83 -26.35 7.01
C ASN A 63 11.79 -26.29 5.81
N ASN A 64 11.42 -25.60 4.73
CA ASN A 64 12.30 -25.44 3.56
C ASN A 64 13.31 -24.30 3.75
N GLY A 65 13.03 -23.31 4.61
CA GLY A 65 13.95 -22.20 4.92
C GLY A 65 15.13 -22.61 5.82
N ASN A 66 14.96 -23.64 6.65
CA ASN A 66 15.97 -24.11 7.62
C ASN A 66 16.98 -25.12 7.04
N GLY A 67 17.18 -25.15 5.72
CA GLY A 67 17.91 -26.19 4.99
C GLY A 67 19.16 -26.75 5.68
N ARG A 68 19.00 -27.89 6.36
CA ARG A 68 20.03 -28.95 6.37
C ARG A 68 19.99 -29.57 4.97
N HIS A 69 21.10 -29.40 4.26
CA HIS A 69 21.39 -29.82 2.88
C HIS A 69 20.85 -28.91 1.78
N GLY A 70 21.81 -28.42 0.99
CA GLY A 70 21.61 -27.36 0.03
C GLY A 70 20.93 -27.85 -1.24
N GLN A 71 19.83 -27.17 -1.59
CA GLN A 71 19.58 -26.58 -2.91
C GLN A 71 18.16 -25.97 -2.87
N PHE A 72 18.10 -24.68 -3.22
CA PHE A 72 16.93 -23.83 -3.45
C PHE A 72 16.15 -23.22 -2.26
N CYS A 73 16.03 -21.89 -2.37
CA CYS A 73 15.07 -20.95 -1.78
C CYS A 73 15.04 -20.76 -0.25
N SER A 74 15.91 -19.85 0.22
CA SER A 74 15.73 -19.12 1.48
C SER A 74 15.23 -17.69 1.20
N SER A 75 13.93 -17.43 1.32
CA SER A 75 13.41 -16.10 1.66
C SER A 75 12.05 -16.19 2.38
N PRO A 76 11.87 -15.54 3.54
CA PRO A 76 10.61 -15.53 4.31
C PRO A 76 9.44 -14.80 3.61
N PHE A 77 9.68 -14.10 2.49
CA PHE A 77 8.67 -13.24 1.86
C PHE A 77 7.60 -13.97 1.04
N CYS A 78 7.84 -15.23 0.64
CA CYS A 78 6.81 -16.05 0.01
C CYS A 78 5.64 -16.37 0.97
N ALA A 79 5.83 -16.24 2.29
CA ALA A 79 4.79 -16.50 3.29
C ALA A 79 3.74 -15.38 3.34
N PHE A 80 4.17 -14.13 3.20
CA PHE A 80 3.32 -12.98 3.44
C PHE A 80 2.35 -12.70 2.28
N ALA A 81 2.81 -12.90 1.03
CA ALA A 81 1.96 -12.76 -0.16
C ALA A 81 0.91 -13.88 -0.29
N PHE A 82 1.12 -15.04 0.36
CA PHE A 82 0.24 -16.19 0.23
C PHE A 82 -0.77 -16.37 1.38
N GLN A 83 -0.49 -15.82 2.57
CA GLN A 83 -1.39 -15.90 3.73
C GLN A 83 -2.77 -15.23 3.47
N TYR A 84 -2.84 -14.27 2.54
CA TYR A 84 -4.05 -13.47 2.29
C TYR A 84 -4.92 -13.96 1.11
N ILE A 85 -4.36 -14.68 0.12
CA ILE A 85 -5.09 -15.15 -1.07
C ILE A 85 -6.09 -16.29 -0.74
N THR A 86 -5.96 -16.95 0.42
CA THR A 86 -6.69 -18.20 0.72
C THR A 86 -8.00 -18.03 1.51
N GLN A 87 -8.46 -16.80 1.80
CA GLN A 87 -9.63 -16.56 2.67
C GLN A 87 -10.96 -16.16 1.97
N GLY A 88 -11.13 -16.32 0.65
CA GLY A 88 -12.38 -15.96 -0.03
C GLY A 88 -12.99 -17.08 -0.91
N ASP A 89 -14.33 -17.20 -0.88
CA ASP A 89 -15.11 -18.07 -1.77
C ASP A 89 -14.90 -17.72 -3.26
N PRO A 90 -14.92 -18.71 -4.17
CA PRO A 90 -14.64 -18.49 -5.58
C PRO A 90 -15.86 -17.89 -6.31
N LEU A 91 -15.82 -16.60 -6.66
CA LEU A 91 -16.58 -16.08 -7.80
C LEU A 91 -15.81 -16.34 -9.10
N PRO A 92 -16.49 -16.57 -10.23
CA PRO A 92 -15.86 -17.09 -11.44
C PRO A 92 -15.17 -15.96 -12.21
N LEU A 93 -13.86 -15.81 -12.01
CA LEU A 93 -13.00 -15.15 -13.00
C LEU A 93 -12.89 -16.08 -14.22
N ALA A 94 -13.79 -15.86 -15.18
CA ALA A 94 -13.91 -16.57 -16.44
C ALA A 94 -12.71 -16.29 -17.40
N PRO A 95 -12.55 -17.02 -18.52
CA PRO A 95 -11.30 -17.25 -19.26
C PRO A 95 -10.74 -16.05 -20.07
N PHE A 96 -11.26 -14.84 -19.85
CA PHE A 96 -10.93 -13.63 -20.60
C PHE A 96 -9.49 -13.15 -20.35
N THR A 97 -8.99 -13.31 -19.13
CA THR A 97 -7.66 -12.84 -18.72
C THR A 97 -6.52 -13.63 -19.38
N LYS A 98 -6.75 -14.89 -19.73
CA LYS A 98 -5.71 -15.75 -20.31
C LYS A 98 -5.52 -15.52 -21.81
N GLN A 99 -6.60 -15.23 -22.54
CA GLN A 99 -6.54 -14.98 -23.98
C GLN A 99 -5.98 -13.58 -24.31
N LEU A 100 -6.28 -12.55 -23.51
CA LEU A 100 -5.76 -11.21 -23.74
C LEU A 100 -4.24 -11.11 -23.56
N ILE A 101 -3.69 -11.88 -22.61
CA ILE A 101 -2.25 -11.90 -22.30
C ILE A 101 -1.45 -12.64 -23.39
N GLN A 102 -2.02 -13.69 -24.00
CA GLN A 102 -1.33 -14.46 -25.04
C GLN A 102 -1.43 -13.83 -26.44
N ALA A 103 -2.48 -13.07 -26.73
CA ALA A 103 -2.72 -12.52 -28.07
C ALA A 103 -1.85 -11.30 -28.41
N HIS A 104 -1.36 -10.53 -27.43
CA HIS A 104 -0.76 -9.22 -27.71
C HIS A 104 0.75 -9.09 -27.45
N TYR A 105 1.44 -10.02 -26.76
CA TYR A 105 2.83 -9.80 -26.33
C TYR A 105 3.71 -11.05 -26.26
N PRO A 106 4.42 -11.44 -27.34
CA PRO A 106 5.42 -12.51 -27.30
C PRO A 106 6.76 -11.95 -26.76
N GLY A 107 6.86 -11.73 -25.45
CA GLY A 107 8.09 -11.21 -24.81
C GLY A 107 8.06 -11.08 -23.28
N ALA A 108 7.14 -11.76 -22.60
CA ALA A 108 6.76 -11.50 -21.20
C ALA A 108 7.70 -12.07 -20.12
N ARG A 109 8.96 -11.59 -20.02
CA ARG A 109 9.77 -11.80 -18.80
C ARG A 109 9.72 -10.62 -17.83
N GLU A 110 9.66 -9.38 -18.32
CA GLU A 110 9.64 -8.17 -17.48
C GLU A 110 8.24 -7.86 -16.91
N ILE A 111 7.20 -8.32 -17.60
CA ILE A 111 5.79 -8.23 -17.14
C ILE A 111 5.58 -9.01 -15.83
N GLY A 112 6.38 -10.04 -15.57
CA GLY A 112 6.24 -10.88 -14.38
C GLY A 112 6.31 -10.08 -13.08
N VAL A 113 7.34 -9.25 -12.89
CA VAL A 113 7.57 -8.55 -11.61
C VAL A 113 6.55 -7.45 -11.36
N ALA A 114 6.21 -6.66 -12.38
CA ALA A 114 5.12 -5.68 -12.30
C ALA A 114 3.77 -6.36 -12.06
N THR A 115 3.54 -7.54 -12.67
CA THR A 115 2.34 -8.36 -12.42
C THR A 115 2.33 -8.93 -11.01
N TRP A 116 3.45 -9.40 -10.47
CA TRP A 116 3.56 -9.88 -9.08
C TRP A 116 3.29 -8.77 -8.08
N PHE A 117 3.82 -7.58 -8.34
CA PHE A 117 3.57 -6.39 -7.55
C PHE A 117 2.10 -5.93 -7.65
N CYS A 118 1.53 -5.91 -8.85
CA CYS A 118 0.10 -5.63 -9.07
C CYS A 118 -0.79 -6.71 -8.47
N LEU A 119 -0.38 -7.97 -8.44
CA LEU A 119 -1.14 -9.08 -7.84
C LEU A 119 -1.08 -9.02 -6.32
N ALA A 120 0.05 -8.64 -5.72
CA ALA A 120 0.14 -8.41 -4.27
C ALA A 120 -0.70 -7.20 -3.85
N ALA A 121 -0.59 -6.08 -4.56
CA ALA A 121 -1.39 -4.87 -4.31
C ALA A 121 -2.89 -5.10 -4.62
N SER A 122 -3.23 -5.81 -5.69
CA SER A 122 -4.60 -6.16 -6.06
C SER A 122 -5.20 -7.17 -5.09
N SER A 123 -4.43 -8.14 -4.59
CA SER A 123 -4.90 -9.11 -3.57
C SER A 123 -5.26 -8.40 -2.25
N ILE A 124 -4.54 -7.32 -1.90
CA ILE A 124 -4.88 -6.49 -0.73
C ILE A 124 -6.16 -5.68 -1.01
N SER A 125 -6.33 -5.16 -2.22
CA SER A 125 -7.51 -4.38 -2.63
C SER A 125 -8.79 -5.22 -2.75
N THR A 126 -8.71 -6.46 -3.25
CA THR A 126 -9.89 -7.32 -3.53
C THR A 126 -10.58 -7.88 -2.29
N HIS A 127 -9.96 -7.79 -1.11
CA HIS A 127 -10.56 -8.21 0.17
C HIS A 127 -11.17 -7.05 0.96
N LEU A 128 -10.94 -5.81 0.54
CA LEU A 128 -11.67 -4.64 1.01
C LEU A 128 -12.87 -4.45 0.09
N SER A 129 -14.01 -5.05 0.45
CA SER A 129 -15.26 -4.69 -0.23
C SER A 129 -15.43 -3.17 -0.13
N PRO A 130 -15.68 -2.44 -1.23
CA PRO A 130 -15.96 -1.01 -1.16
C PRO A 130 -17.18 -0.70 -0.28
N GLU A 131 -18.01 -1.71 0.00
CA GLU A 131 -19.20 -1.60 0.87
C GLU A 131 -18.93 -1.96 2.35
N ASN A 132 -17.78 -2.55 2.68
CA ASN A 132 -17.45 -2.93 4.07
C ASN A 132 -16.52 -1.91 4.73
N ASN A 133 -17.11 -0.81 5.19
CA ASN A 133 -16.41 0.28 5.86
C ASN A 133 -15.68 -0.15 7.14
N GLU A 134 -16.19 -1.12 7.90
CA GLU A 134 -15.59 -1.56 9.15
C GLU A 134 -14.27 -2.31 8.91
N ALA A 135 -14.23 -3.22 7.91
CA ALA A 135 -13.00 -3.90 7.52
C ALA A 135 -11.94 -2.93 6.95
N ARG A 136 -12.39 -1.88 6.25
CA ARG A 136 -11.53 -0.80 5.75
C ARG A 136 -10.95 0.05 6.89
N ILE A 137 -11.80 0.56 7.78
CA ILE A 137 -11.40 1.35 8.95
C ILE A 137 -10.47 0.52 9.83
N LYS A 138 -10.79 -0.74 10.09
CA LYS A 138 -9.91 -1.64 10.84
C LYS A 138 -8.56 -1.83 10.15
N PHE A 139 -8.54 -2.06 8.84
CA PHE A 139 -7.29 -2.16 8.08
C PHE A 139 -6.45 -0.88 8.17
N TYR A 140 -7.08 0.30 8.18
CA TYR A 140 -6.41 1.59 8.36
C TYR A 140 -5.82 1.79 9.76
N LEU A 141 -6.55 1.38 10.80
CA LEU A 141 -6.06 1.40 12.17
C LEU A 141 -4.90 0.39 12.34
N ASP A 142 -5.06 -0.85 11.86
CA ASP A 142 -4.03 -1.89 11.87
C ASP A 142 -2.77 -1.49 11.08
N LEU A 143 -2.91 -0.63 10.07
CA LEU A 143 -1.81 -0.08 9.25
C LEU A 143 -0.90 0.88 10.00
N ARG A 144 -1.45 1.53 11.04
CA ARG A 144 -0.79 2.58 11.82
C ARG A 144 -0.43 2.13 13.23
N GLU A 145 -1.11 1.12 13.77
CA GLU A 145 -0.90 0.56 15.11
C GLU A 145 0.22 -0.48 15.21
N ASP A 146 1.07 -0.68 14.19
CA ASP A 146 2.22 -1.61 14.30
C ASP A 146 3.21 -1.11 15.37
N PRO A 147 3.23 -1.69 16.59
CA PRO A 147 3.87 -1.10 17.75
C PRO A 147 5.18 -1.82 18.08
N GLU A 148 5.86 -2.43 17.10
CA GLU A 148 7.23 -2.85 17.32
C GLU A 148 8.12 -1.60 17.38
N GLU A 149 8.20 -1.03 18.58
CA GLU A 149 9.38 -0.33 19.06
C GLU A 149 10.60 -1.13 18.60
N ALA A 150 11.29 -0.64 17.58
CA ALA A 150 12.69 -0.95 17.41
C ALA A 150 13.38 -0.46 18.69
N SER A 151 13.56 -1.37 19.64
CA SER A 151 14.34 -1.16 20.85
C SER A 151 15.80 -1.00 20.43
N ASP A 152 16.21 0.22 20.11
CA ASP A 152 17.61 0.60 20.25
C ASP A 152 17.85 0.81 21.75
N GLU A 153 18.40 -0.22 22.39
CA GLU A 153 19.08 -0.10 23.69
C GLU A 153 20.19 0.94 23.55
N LEU A 154 19.93 2.15 24.06
CA LEU A 154 20.96 3.02 24.63
C LEU A 154 20.31 3.93 25.66
N ASP A 155 20.60 3.60 26.91
CA ASP A 155 20.30 4.29 28.16
C ASP A 155 20.46 5.81 28.07
N LEU A 156 19.54 6.56 28.70
CA LEU A 156 19.88 7.66 29.61
C LEU A 156 18.65 8.03 30.47
N ASP A 157 18.81 7.73 31.75
CA ASP A 157 18.02 8.09 32.93
C ASP A 157 17.73 9.59 33.03
N LEU A 158 16.45 9.99 33.16
CA LEU A 158 16.07 11.27 33.77
C LEU A 158 14.63 11.21 34.33
N ASN A 159 14.55 10.92 35.62
CA ASN A 159 13.46 11.32 36.51
C ASN A 159 13.11 12.81 36.33
N LEU A 160 11.89 13.14 35.90
CA LEU A 160 11.28 14.44 36.19
C LEU A 160 9.75 14.37 36.22
N ASN A 161 9.23 14.49 37.43
CA ASN A 161 7.83 14.61 37.81
C ASN A 161 7.32 16.03 37.48
N ILE A 162 6.25 16.17 36.69
CA ILE A 162 5.52 17.43 36.54
C ILE A 162 4.01 17.20 36.47
N SER A 163 3.41 16.98 37.64
CA SER A 163 2.03 17.37 37.90
C SER A 163 1.97 18.86 38.29
N ILE A 164 1.14 19.67 37.59
CA ILE A 164 0.43 20.94 37.98
C ILE A 164 0.31 21.94 36.79
N ILE A 165 -0.83 21.89 36.06
CA ILE A 165 -1.88 22.91 35.69
C ILE A 165 -1.48 24.41 35.51
N PRO A 166 -2.15 25.32 34.71
CA PRO A 166 -3.27 25.24 33.73
C PRO A 166 -3.02 25.90 32.33
N TRP A 167 -3.96 25.66 31.41
CA TRP A 167 -4.08 26.26 30.07
C TRP A 167 -4.65 27.70 30.03
N ILE A 168 -4.21 28.45 29.01
CA ILE A 168 -4.90 29.43 28.12
C ILE A 168 -4.02 30.68 27.87
N ALA A 169 -3.90 31.05 26.58
CA ALA A 169 -3.38 32.30 25.99
C ALA A 169 -1.91 32.33 25.53
N ASN A 170 -1.62 31.73 24.36
CA ASN A 170 -0.83 32.38 23.29
C ASN A 170 -0.77 31.47 22.04
N MET A 171 -1.59 31.77 21.02
CA MET A 171 -1.55 31.11 19.70
C MET A 171 -0.78 31.96 18.67
N ASN A 172 0.50 32.23 18.90
CA ASN A 172 1.35 32.92 17.92
C ASN A 172 2.65 32.18 17.58
N GLU A 173 2.81 30.92 18.03
CA GLU A 173 3.91 30.07 17.58
C GLU A 173 3.39 28.90 16.74
N PRO A 174 4.13 28.49 15.69
CA PRO A 174 3.72 27.39 14.82
C PRO A 174 3.79 26.08 15.61
N LEU A 175 2.66 25.68 16.19
CA LEU A 175 2.43 24.35 16.77
C LEU A 175 2.35 23.32 15.62
N GLY A 176 3.50 23.00 15.03
CA GLY A 176 3.74 21.65 14.53
C GLY A 176 3.89 20.75 15.75
N PHE A 177 3.13 19.66 15.81
CA PHE A 177 3.22 18.57 16.80
C PHE A 177 3.68 18.99 18.20
N SER A 178 2.78 19.50 19.03
CA SER A 178 3.09 19.63 20.45
C SER A 178 2.76 18.34 21.20
N ARG A 179 3.86 17.72 21.64
CA ARG A 179 4.02 16.87 22.84
C ARG A 179 3.79 15.36 22.66
N GLY A 180 4.85 14.71 22.21
CA GLY A 180 5.14 13.30 22.49
C GLY A 180 6.27 12.75 21.64
N HIS A 181 6.26 13.04 20.34
CA HIS A 181 7.27 12.56 19.41
C HIS A 181 8.25 13.66 19.04
N VAL A 182 9.48 13.50 19.52
CA VAL A 182 10.65 14.23 19.04
C VAL A 182 10.71 14.06 17.50
N PRO A 183 10.73 15.15 16.71
CA PRO A 183 10.84 15.09 15.24
C PRO A 183 12.07 14.33 14.70
N ASP A 184 13.03 14.01 15.57
CA ASP A 184 14.28 13.32 15.24
C ASP A 184 14.20 11.80 15.30
N ARG A 185 13.07 11.19 15.70
CA ARG A 185 12.96 9.72 15.62
C ARG A 185 12.40 9.29 14.27
N TYR A 186 13.34 8.96 13.39
CA TYR A 186 13.19 8.26 12.12
C TYR A 186 12.03 7.26 12.15
N CYS A 187 10.86 7.60 11.60
CA CYS A 187 9.93 6.56 11.18
C CYS A 187 10.63 5.80 10.04
N PRO A 188 11.00 4.51 10.19
CA PRO A 188 11.82 3.83 9.20
C PRO A 188 11.15 3.89 7.81
N ILE A 189 11.92 4.02 6.74
CA ILE A 189 11.36 3.95 5.38
C ILE A 189 10.57 2.65 5.16
N THR A 190 10.98 1.59 5.87
CA THR A 190 10.31 0.29 5.92
C THR A 190 8.89 0.35 6.45
N VAL A 191 8.48 1.41 7.16
CA VAL A 191 7.11 1.62 7.64
C VAL A 191 6.32 2.52 6.69
N VAL A 192 6.91 3.64 6.27
CA VAL A 192 6.21 4.65 5.44
C VAL A 192 5.86 4.12 4.05
N LEU A 193 6.76 3.37 3.43
CA LEU A 193 6.55 2.89 2.06
C LEU A 193 5.45 1.82 1.97
N PRO A 194 5.38 0.80 2.86
CA PRO A 194 4.22 -0.09 2.92
C PRO A 194 2.91 0.65 3.19
N ILE A 195 2.90 1.64 4.09
CA ILE A 195 1.69 2.44 4.35
C ILE A 195 1.23 3.13 3.05
N ALA A 196 2.14 3.75 2.30
CA ALA A 196 1.81 4.38 1.03
C ALA A 196 1.27 3.39 -0.01
N TYR A 197 1.89 2.20 -0.13
CA TYR A 197 1.39 1.17 -1.03
C TYR A 197 0.02 0.62 -0.63
N ARG A 198 -0.23 0.42 0.67
CA ARG A 198 -1.55 0.02 1.14
C ARG A 198 -2.57 1.16 0.95
N ALA A 199 -2.19 2.41 1.18
CA ALA A 199 -3.05 3.56 0.92
C ALA A 199 -3.48 3.62 -0.55
N LEU A 200 -2.59 3.38 -1.51
CA LEU A 200 -2.95 3.32 -2.94
C LEU A 200 -4.04 2.30 -3.26
N SER A 201 -3.97 1.12 -2.63
CA SER A 201 -4.95 0.05 -2.84
C SER A 201 -6.38 0.45 -2.45
N VAL A 202 -6.51 1.53 -1.67
CA VAL A 202 -7.80 2.12 -1.29
C VAL A 202 -8.06 3.46 -1.97
N LEU A 203 -7.08 4.36 -2.04
CA LEU A 203 -7.22 5.67 -2.68
C LEU A 203 -7.63 5.52 -4.14
N HIS A 204 -7.02 4.61 -4.90
CA HIS A 204 -7.38 4.41 -6.30
C HIS A 204 -8.84 4.02 -6.50
N PRO A 205 -9.35 2.89 -5.94
CA PRO A 205 -10.75 2.52 -6.13
C PRO A 205 -11.72 3.56 -5.57
N GLU A 206 -11.40 4.21 -4.45
CA GLU A 206 -12.26 5.24 -3.86
C GLU A 206 -12.35 6.50 -4.73
N ILE A 207 -11.25 6.97 -5.32
CA ILE A 207 -11.29 8.09 -6.28
C ILE A 207 -12.10 7.67 -7.50
N SER A 208 -11.82 6.49 -8.08
CA SER A 208 -12.55 6.01 -9.25
C SER A 208 -14.06 5.92 -8.98
N LEU A 209 -14.45 5.40 -7.81
CA LEU A 209 -15.84 5.32 -7.40
C LEU A 209 -16.46 6.70 -7.19
N ALA A 210 -15.71 7.64 -6.58
CA ALA A 210 -16.18 9.00 -6.35
C ALA A 210 -16.36 9.79 -7.65
N ILE A 211 -15.48 9.58 -8.64
CA ILE A 211 -15.64 10.11 -10.01
C ILE A 211 -16.89 9.51 -10.64
N ALA A 212 -17.03 8.18 -10.65
CA ALA A 212 -18.15 7.50 -11.29
C ALA A 212 -19.51 7.86 -10.69
N LYS A 213 -19.57 8.13 -9.37
CA LYS A 213 -20.78 8.56 -8.67
C LYS A 213 -21.00 10.08 -8.71
N GLY A 214 -20.06 10.87 -9.24
CA GLY A 214 -20.10 12.33 -9.17
C GLY A 214 -20.09 12.89 -7.75
N THR A 215 -19.50 12.17 -6.78
CA THR A 215 -19.46 12.54 -5.36
C THR A 215 -18.20 13.30 -4.97
N ILE A 216 -17.31 13.60 -5.92
CA ILE A 216 -16.24 14.57 -5.69
C ILE A 216 -16.89 15.92 -5.35
N SER A 217 -16.48 16.49 -4.23
CA SER A 217 -17.21 17.56 -3.57
C SER A 217 -17.45 18.76 -4.49
N LYS A 218 -18.69 18.89 -5.01
CA LYS A 218 -19.19 20.12 -5.66
C LYS A 218 -19.07 21.32 -4.74
N HIS A 219 -19.18 21.08 -3.43
CA HIS A 219 -19.16 22.10 -2.40
C HIS A 219 -17.87 22.93 -2.43
N THR A 220 -16.73 22.31 -2.78
CA THR A 220 -15.46 23.01 -3.00
C THR A 220 -15.59 24.12 -4.03
N TYR A 221 -16.15 23.84 -5.21
CA TYR A 221 -16.31 24.82 -6.30
C TYR A 221 -17.38 25.87 -5.98
N THR A 222 -18.46 25.46 -5.32
CA THR A 222 -19.55 26.36 -4.95
C THR A 222 -19.10 27.41 -3.93
N MET A 223 -18.25 27.05 -2.96
CA MET A 223 -17.76 28.00 -1.97
C MET A 223 -16.83 29.07 -2.56
N ILE A 224 -16.05 28.71 -3.58
CA ILE A 224 -15.07 29.62 -4.20
C ILE A 224 -15.57 30.30 -5.49
N GLN A 225 -16.81 30.03 -5.93
CA GLN A 225 -17.42 30.57 -7.15
C GLN A 225 -16.60 30.33 -8.44
N ILE A 226 -15.85 29.22 -8.49
CA ILE A 226 -15.02 28.89 -9.66
C ILE A 226 -15.82 27.98 -10.58
N PRO A 227 -15.75 28.19 -11.92
CA PRO A 227 -16.32 27.27 -12.88
C PRO A 227 -15.82 25.87 -12.60
N VAL A 228 -16.75 24.95 -12.41
CA VAL A 228 -16.42 23.53 -12.32
C VAL A 228 -15.70 23.14 -13.62
N PRO A 229 -14.51 22.52 -13.56
CA PRO A 229 -13.85 22.04 -14.75
C PRO A 229 -14.77 21.05 -15.49
N ALA A 230 -14.76 21.11 -16.82
CA ALA A 230 -15.58 20.24 -17.66
C ALA A 230 -15.24 18.75 -17.48
N THR A 231 -14.06 18.46 -16.95
CA THR A 231 -13.55 17.10 -16.79
C THR A 231 -12.92 16.88 -15.42
N LEU A 232 -12.69 15.61 -15.07
CA LEU A 232 -11.87 15.20 -13.92
C LEU A 232 -10.73 14.28 -14.34
N PRO A 233 -9.54 14.44 -13.72
CA PRO A 233 -8.42 13.55 -13.97
C PRO A 233 -8.68 12.17 -13.33
N ILE A 234 -8.50 11.12 -14.10
CA ILE A 234 -8.56 9.75 -13.57
C ILE A 234 -7.21 9.40 -12.97
N PRO A 235 -7.14 8.76 -11.78
CA PRO A 235 -5.89 8.21 -11.27
C PRO A 235 -5.23 7.28 -12.29
N PRO A 236 -3.89 7.29 -12.41
CA PRO A 236 -3.19 6.44 -13.36
C PRO A 236 -3.28 4.98 -12.92
N SER A 237 -3.48 4.07 -13.87
CA SER A 237 -3.29 2.65 -13.60
C SER A 237 -1.80 2.29 -13.66
N ALA A 238 -1.43 1.13 -13.11
CA ALA A 238 -0.07 0.62 -13.24
C ALA A 238 0.39 0.43 -14.70
N PHE A 239 -0.55 0.29 -15.65
CA PHE A 239 -0.22 0.17 -17.08
C PHE A 239 0.08 1.51 -17.74
N ASP A 240 -0.42 2.61 -17.19
CA ASP A 240 -0.20 3.94 -17.74
C ASP A 240 1.13 4.56 -17.25
N ILE A 241 1.74 3.98 -16.21
CA ILE A 241 2.97 4.46 -15.60
C ILE A 241 4.18 3.78 -16.26
N PRO A 242 5.16 4.53 -16.78
CA PRO A 242 6.31 3.97 -17.47
C PRO A 242 7.38 3.46 -16.48
N PHE A 243 7.06 2.50 -15.61
CA PHE A 243 7.95 2.03 -14.53
C PHE A 243 9.36 1.68 -15.00
N ALA A 244 9.50 1.07 -16.18
CA ALA A 244 10.80 0.69 -16.75
C ALA A 244 11.74 1.88 -16.99
N SER A 245 11.22 3.10 -17.15
CA SER A 245 12.05 4.29 -17.39
C SER A 245 12.70 4.86 -16.12
N PHE A 246 12.17 4.53 -14.94
CA PHE A 246 12.65 5.12 -13.68
C PHE A 246 12.88 4.12 -12.54
N MET A 247 12.48 2.85 -12.68
CA MET A 247 12.77 1.79 -11.72
C MET A 247 13.97 0.94 -12.16
N LYS A 248 15.03 0.93 -11.35
CA LYS A 248 16.17 0.03 -11.52
C LYS A 248 15.99 -1.26 -10.73
N ILE A 249 15.09 -2.11 -11.21
CA ILE A 249 14.68 -3.34 -10.50
C ILE A 249 15.93 -4.21 -10.22
N PRO A 250 16.23 -4.53 -8.94
CA PRO A 250 17.38 -5.37 -8.61
C PRO A 250 17.21 -6.79 -9.14
N ALA A 251 18.32 -7.50 -9.29
CA ALA A 251 18.28 -8.91 -9.68
C ALA A 251 17.47 -9.71 -8.65
N PRO A 252 16.53 -10.57 -9.09
CA PRO A 252 15.79 -11.42 -8.17
C PRO A 252 16.74 -12.23 -7.30
N LEU A 253 16.43 -12.35 -6.00
CA LEU A 253 17.17 -13.13 -5.01
C LEU A 253 18.60 -12.62 -4.72
N SER A 254 18.97 -11.41 -5.15
CA SER A 254 20.18 -10.78 -4.63
C SER A 254 20.07 -10.56 -3.11
N PRO A 255 21.20 -10.48 -2.38
CA PRO A 255 21.20 -9.90 -1.05
C PRO A 255 20.47 -8.55 -1.10
N ASP A 256 19.65 -8.30 -0.09
CA ASP A 256 18.89 -7.05 0.08
C ASP A 256 17.91 -6.72 -1.07
N CYS A 257 17.55 -7.69 -1.93
CA CYS A 257 16.68 -7.42 -3.09
C CYS A 257 15.35 -6.77 -2.70
N VAL A 258 14.81 -7.07 -1.52
CA VAL A 258 13.57 -6.45 -1.01
C VAL A 258 13.75 -4.97 -0.72
N GLU A 259 14.82 -4.61 0.01
CA GLU A 259 15.11 -3.21 0.33
C GLU A 259 15.47 -2.43 -0.94
N GLN A 260 16.33 -3.01 -1.78
CA GLN A 260 16.72 -2.41 -3.05
C GLN A 260 15.51 -2.21 -3.98
N PHE A 261 14.57 -3.16 -4.01
CA PHE A 261 13.35 -3.02 -4.80
C PHE A 261 12.47 -1.89 -4.28
N GLY A 262 12.29 -1.78 -2.96
CA GLY A 262 11.55 -0.68 -2.34
C GLY A 262 12.14 0.72 -2.61
N LYS A 263 13.44 0.79 -2.94
CA LYS A 263 14.17 2.04 -3.22
C LYS A 263 14.53 2.22 -4.70
N CYS A 264 14.22 1.26 -5.57
CA CYS A 264 14.77 1.23 -6.93
C CYS A 264 14.28 2.38 -7.84
N HIS A 265 13.19 3.05 -7.46
CA HIS A 265 12.65 4.22 -8.14
C HIS A 265 13.27 5.53 -7.67
N LEU A 266 13.80 5.59 -6.44
CA LEU A 266 14.22 6.83 -5.79
C LEU A 266 15.29 7.60 -6.55
N PRO A 267 16.36 6.98 -7.09
CA PRO A 267 17.39 7.73 -7.81
C PRO A 267 16.85 8.55 -8.99
N ALA A 268 15.82 8.05 -9.67
CA ALA A 268 15.18 8.72 -10.78
C ALA A 268 14.08 9.68 -10.31
N MET A 269 13.18 9.21 -9.44
CA MET A 269 11.98 9.97 -9.05
C MET A 269 12.23 11.10 -8.05
N THR A 270 13.39 11.10 -7.37
CA THR A 270 13.83 12.21 -6.50
C THR A 270 14.85 13.11 -7.17
N ALA A 271 15.12 12.91 -8.47
CA ALA A 271 15.97 13.83 -9.22
C ALA A 271 15.22 15.13 -9.52
N PRO A 272 15.87 16.31 -9.44
CA PRO A 272 15.30 17.59 -9.86
C PRO A 272 14.65 17.53 -11.25
N SER A 273 15.34 16.94 -12.23
CA SER A 273 14.83 16.79 -13.59
C SER A 273 13.52 15.99 -13.68
N PHE A 274 13.30 15.02 -12.79
CA PHE A 274 12.04 14.30 -12.74
C PHE A 274 10.95 15.12 -12.06
N LEU A 275 11.26 15.77 -10.94
CA LEU A 275 10.28 16.54 -10.15
C LEU A 275 9.79 17.79 -10.88
N GLU A 276 10.69 18.46 -11.59
CA GLU A 276 10.46 19.74 -12.27
C GLU A 276 9.93 19.56 -13.69
N SER A 277 10.00 18.36 -14.27
CA SER A 277 9.47 18.10 -15.60
C SER A 277 7.95 17.93 -15.60
N GLY A 278 7.30 18.41 -16.66
CA GLY A 278 5.86 18.22 -16.86
C GLY A 278 5.00 18.86 -15.78
N THR A 279 3.78 18.37 -15.64
CA THR A 279 2.85 18.80 -14.59
C THR A 279 2.44 17.62 -13.72
N TRP A 280 2.01 17.94 -12.51
CA TRP A 280 1.49 17.02 -11.54
C TRP A 280 0.00 17.29 -11.33
N THR A 281 -0.71 16.23 -11.03
CA THR A 281 -2.13 16.26 -10.70
C THR A 281 -2.37 15.37 -9.49
N GLY A 282 -3.39 15.66 -8.69
CA GLY A 282 -3.70 14.82 -7.55
C GLY A 282 -4.96 15.22 -6.81
N TYR A 283 -5.20 14.49 -5.73
CA TYR A 283 -6.36 14.70 -4.86
C TYR A 283 -5.95 14.79 -3.39
N LEU A 284 -6.75 15.55 -2.64
CA LEU A 284 -6.80 15.48 -1.19
C LEU A 284 -8.07 14.74 -0.78
N CYS A 285 -7.92 13.75 0.09
CA CYS A 285 -9.00 12.97 0.68
C CYS A 285 -9.11 13.27 2.16
N GLY A 286 -10.16 13.97 2.56
CA GLY A 286 -10.53 14.01 3.97
C GLY A 286 -11.17 12.69 4.37
N SER A 287 -10.87 12.23 5.59
CA SER A 287 -11.72 11.24 6.27
C SER A 287 -11.67 9.81 5.73
N LEU A 288 -10.49 9.30 5.33
CA LEU A 288 -10.35 7.84 5.20
C LEU A 288 -10.53 7.13 6.54
N ASP A 289 -10.16 7.81 7.64
CA ASP A 289 -10.05 7.21 8.97
C ASP A 289 -11.09 7.72 9.98
N ALA A 290 -11.99 8.64 9.59
CA ALA A 290 -12.94 9.21 10.55
C ALA A 290 -14.06 8.21 10.85
N PRO A 291 -14.19 7.71 12.11
CA PRO A 291 -15.10 6.62 12.46
C PRO A 291 -16.58 6.96 12.23
N PHE A 292 -16.91 8.24 12.06
CA PHE A 292 -18.28 8.72 11.89
C PHE A 292 -18.68 9.05 10.45
N LYS A 293 -17.75 9.01 9.48
CA LYS A 293 -18.07 9.26 8.07
C LYS A 293 -17.97 7.97 7.27
N THR A 294 -19.11 7.56 6.72
CA THR A 294 -19.20 6.36 5.88
C THR A 294 -18.63 6.55 4.48
N THR A 295 -18.29 7.78 4.10
CA THR A 295 -17.89 8.10 2.73
C THR A 295 -16.71 9.07 2.76
N PRO A 296 -15.57 8.72 2.13
CA PRO A 296 -14.45 9.64 2.02
C PRO A 296 -14.86 10.90 1.25
N THR A 297 -14.39 12.04 1.73
CA THR A 297 -14.65 13.34 1.11
C THR A 297 -13.45 13.74 0.27
N TRP A 298 -13.66 13.77 -1.04
CA TRP A 298 -12.63 14.17 -2.00
C TRP A 298 -12.76 15.64 -2.36
N ASN A 299 -11.66 16.38 -2.20
CA ASN A 299 -11.57 17.75 -2.67
C ASN A 299 -11.53 17.79 -4.21
N ALA A 300 -11.72 18.99 -4.76
CA ALA A 300 -11.43 19.26 -6.17
C ALA A 300 -10.01 18.78 -6.55
N PRO A 301 -9.81 18.22 -7.75
CA PRO A 301 -8.49 17.82 -8.22
C PRO A 301 -7.57 19.03 -8.26
N MET A 302 -6.36 18.84 -7.77
CA MET A 302 -5.27 19.81 -7.93
C MET A 302 -4.60 19.49 -9.26
N ARG A 303 -4.67 20.40 -10.22
CA ARG A 303 -4.17 20.23 -11.60
C ARG A 303 -3.02 21.17 -11.90
N ASP A 304 -2.22 20.84 -12.91
CA ASP A 304 -1.18 21.70 -13.47
C ASP A 304 -0.12 22.17 -12.46
N LEU A 305 0.11 21.34 -11.43
CA LEU A 305 1.14 21.57 -10.43
C LEU A 305 2.50 21.45 -11.11
N THR A 306 3.30 22.50 -11.01
CA THR A 306 4.71 22.48 -11.41
C THR A 306 5.57 22.76 -10.19
N PHE A 307 6.72 22.12 -10.13
CA PHE A 307 7.61 22.24 -8.98
C PHE A 307 8.95 22.85 -9.39
N THR A 308 9.57 23.54 -8.44
CA THR A 308 11.00 23.88 -8.46
C THR A 308 11.65 23.22 -7.27
N THR A 309 12.84 22.68 -7.48
CA THR A 309 13.65 22.08 -6.43
C THR A 309 14.97 22.81 -6.27
N THR A 310 15.51 22.81 -5.06
CA THR A 310 16.82 23.38 -4.76
C THR A 310 17.47 22.52 -3.71
N ALA A 311 18.65 21.96 -4.00
CA ALA A 311 19.42 21.22 -3.02
C ALA A 311 19.83 22.14 -1.87
N GLN A 312 19.81 21.63 -0.63
CA GLN A 312 20.34 22.38 0.50
C GLN A 312 21.87 22.49 0.39
N GLU A 313 22.40 23.64 0.80
CA GLU A 313 23.85 23.90 0.75
C GLU A 313 24.63 22.94 1.67
N GLU A 314 24.04 22.59 2.81
CA GLU A 314 24.65 21.72 3.82
C GLU A 314 24.51 20.23 3.47
N ASP A 315 23.41 19.84 2.82
CA ASP A 315 23.14 18.46 2.44
C ASP A 315 22.44 18.35 1.08
N SER A 316 23.20 17.95 0.07
CA SER A 316 22.70 17.71 -1.29
C SER A 316 21.70 16.53 -1.41
N ASN A 317 21.60 15.70 -0.38
CA ASN A 317 20.57 14.66 -0.27
C ASN A 317 19.19 15.24 0.11
N ILE A 318 19.14 16.47 0.61
CA ILE A 318 17.90 17.16 0.96
C ILE A 318 17.56 18.17 -0.14
N LEU A 319 16.38 17.99 -0.75
CA LEU A 319 15.81 18.94 -1.70
C LEU A 319 14.76 19.80 -1.00
N ASN A 320 14.93 21.12 -1.06
CA ASN A 320 13.83 22.04 -0.85
C ASN A 320 12.93 21.97 -2.10
N PHE A 321 11.63 21.87 -1.87
CA PHE A 321 10.62 21.63 -2.88
C PHE A 321 9.54 22.71 -2.77
N ARG A 322 9.11 23.30 -3.88
CA ARG A 322 8.06 24.34 -3.90
C ARG A 322 7.22 24.26 -5.17
N SER A 323 5.91 24.45 -5.07
CA SER A 323 5.02 24.65 -6.21
C SER A 323 5.22 26.04 -6.81
N ASN A 324 5.38 26.12 -8.12
CA ASN A 324 5.58 27.39 -8.84
C ASN A 324 4.27 28.15 -9.00
N ASN A 325 3.18 27.41 -9.14
CA ASN A 325 1.85 27.96 -9.31
C ASN A 325 1.10 27.89 -7.98
N SER A 326 0.21 28.85 -7.76
CA SER A 326 -0.86 28.71 -6.79
C SER A 326 -1.98 27.87 -7.41
N HIS A 327 -2.61 27.03 -6.59
CA HIS A 327 -3.70 26.17 -7.04
C HIS A 327 -4.97 26.53 -6.29
N LEU A 328 -6.09 26.43 -6.98
CA LEU A 328 -7.39 26.71 -6.39
C LEU A 328 -7.84 25.50 -5.58
N GLY A 329 -7.83 25.64 -4.26
CA GLY A 329 -8.40 24.70 -3.31
C GLY A 329 -9.72 25.21 -2.73
N VAL A 330 -10.26 24.45 -1.78
CA VAL A 330 -11.50 24.78 -1.02
C VAL A 330 -11.44 26.16 -0.38
N PHE A 331 -10.26 26.55 0.08
CA PHE A 331 -10.06 27.83 0.75
C PHE A 331 -9.43 28.87 -0.19
N GLY A 332 -9.42 28.66 -1.51
CA GLY A 332 -8.78 29.56 -2.48
C GLY A 332 -7.38 29.12 -2.88
N SER A 333 -6.56 30.06 -3.35
CA SER A 333 -5.20 29.81 -3.81
C SER A 333 -4.33 29.22 -2.71
N PHE A 334 -3.66 28.10 -2.98
CA PHE A 334 -2.72 27.46 -2.08
C PHE A 334 -1.37 27.19 -2.73
N HIS A 335 -0.36 27.08 -1.89
CA HIS A 335 1.01 26.75 -2.22
C HIS A 335 1.43 25.48 -1.49
N LEU A 336 2.17 24.62 -2.20
CA LEU A 336 2.82 23.45 -1.63
C LEU A 336 4.31 23.73 -1.52
N LYS A 337 4.90 23.53 -0.34
CA LYS A 337 6.35 23.59 -0.16
C LYS A 337 6.82 22.55 0.83
N GLY A 338 8.10 22.22 0.83
CA GLY A 338 8.60 21.21 1.75
C GLY A 338 10.06 20.85 1.55
N GLN A 339 10.43 19.76 2.21
CA GLN A 339 11.74 19.12 2.11
C GLN A 339 11.56 17.66 1.69
N MET A 340 12.47 17.15 0.88
CA MET A 340 12.53 15.75 0.45
C MET A 340 13.92 15.19 0.68
N TRP A 341 14.00 14.01 1.28
CA TRP A 341 15.22 13.21 1.43
C TRP A 341 15.31 12.23 0.25
N ARG A 342 16.36 12.35 -0.58
CA ARG A 342 16.45 11.64 -1.86
C ARG A 342 16.73 10.14 -1.70
N ASP A 343 17.55 9.78 -0.72
CA ASP A 343 17.89 8.40 -0.37
C ASP A 343 16.70 7.59 0.17
N SER A 344 15.78 8.25 0.86
CA SER A 344 14.63 7.60 1.47
C SER A 344 13.29 7.91 0.79
N GLY A 345 13.25 8.88 -0.12
CA GLY A 345 12.02 9.40 -0.69
C GLY A 345 11.07 10.06 0.30
N LYS A 346 11.49 10.27 1.56
CA LYS A 346 10.62 10.87 2.58
C LYS A 346 10.44 12.35 2.27
N MET A 347 9.28 12.89 2.63
CA MET A 347 8.94 14.27 2.37
C MET A 347 8.20 14.87 3.56
N ASN A 348 8.58 16.08 3.94
CA ASN A 348 7.82 16.94 4.83
C ASN A 348 7.23 18.06 3.99
N LEU A 349 5.91 18.05 3.83
CA LEU A 349 5.18 18.98 2.98
C LEU A 349 4.34 19.92 3.83
N VAL A 350 4.19 21.15 3.35
CA VAL A 350 3.37 22.21 3.94
C VAL A 350 2.46 22.73 2.86
N VAL A 351 1.16 22.59 3.07
CA VAL A 351 0.13 23.26 2.28
C VAL A 351 -0.28 24.52 3.02
N SER A 352 -0.20 25.67 2.35
CA SER A 352 -0.62 26.97 2.89
C SER A 352 -1.51 27.68 1.90
N TRP A 353 -2.56 28.35 2.36
CA TRP A 353 -3.48 29.12 1.55
C TRP A 353 -3.17 30.61 1.65
N ASP A 354 -3.44 31.39 0.61
CA ASP A 354 -3.22 32.84 0.61
C ASP A 354 -4.24 33.59 1.47
N SER A 355 -5.45 33.04 1.56
CA SER A 355 -6.60 33.57 2.29
C SER A 355 -6.62 33.20 3.77
N GLU A 356 -5.94 32.11 4.16
CA GLU A 356 -6.02 31.54 5.50
C GLU A 356 -4.63 31.46 6.13
N PRO A 357 -4.46 31.86 7.40
CA PRO A 357 -3.18 31.75 8.09
C PRO A 357 -2.79 30.29 8.39
N GLN A 358 -3.74 29.35 8.29
CA GLN A 358 -3.53 27.96 8.65
C GLN A 358 -2.61 27.24 7.64
N LYS A 359 -1.67 26.47 8.20
CA LYS A 359 -0.75 25.62 7.45
C LYS A 359 -1.01 24.17 7.83
N PHE A 360 -1.00 23.29 6.83
CA PHE A 360 -1.21 21.87 7.00
C PHE A 360 0.10 21.14 6.68
N PHE A 361 0.60 20.39 7.67
CA PHE A 361 1.89 19.71 7.61
C PHE A 361 1.73 18.22 7.31
N PHE A 362 2.10 17.80 6.11
CA PHE A 362 1.99 16.41 5.70
C PHE A 362 3.33 15.70 5.80
N GLN A 363 3.27 14.46 6.26
CA GLN A 363 4.32 13.50 6.04
C GLN A 363 3.99 12.71 4.79
N ALA A 364 4.91 12.72 3.83
CA ALA A 364 4.72 12.10 2.54
C ALA A 364 5.94 11.23 2.15
N VAL A 365 5.74 10.42 1.13
CA VAL A 365 6.79 9.60 0.52
C VAL A 365 6.65 9.61 -0.99
N MET A 366 7.79 9.66 -1.65
CA MET A 366 7.93 9.37 -3.07
C MET A 366 7.86 7.85 -3.27
N CYS A 367 6.84 7.39 -3.98
CA CYS A 367 6.68 6.00 -4.38
C CYS A 367 6.63 5.89 -5.91
N PRO A 368 6.68 4.68 -6.50
CA PRO A 368 6.58 4.51 -7.96
C PRO A 368 5.29 5.09 -8.59
N PHE A 369 4.26 5.34 -7.78
CA PHE A 369 2.98 5.92 -8.21
C PHE A 369 2.86 7.43 -7.96
N GLY A 370 3.96 8.09 -7.59
CA GLY A 370 4.02 9.51 -7.28
C GLY A 370 4.17 9.80 -5.80
N ILE A 371 3.63 10.93 -5.35
CA ILE A 371 3.77 11.42 -3.97
C ILE A 371 2.52 11.07 -3.20
N ILE A 372 2.68 10.39 -2.06
CA ILE A 372 1.57 10.00 -1.19
C ILE A 372 1.90 10.48 0.21
N GLY A 373 0.93 11.08 0.87
CA GLY A 373 1.13 11.54 2.23
C GLY A 373 -0.14 11.63 3.04
N SER A 374 0.05 11.87 4.33
CA SER A 374 -1.02 12.08 5.30
C SER A 374 -0.70 13.26 6.21
N PHE A 375 -1.73 13.98 6.62
CA PHE A 375 -1.73 15.00 7.67
C PHE A 375 -2.65 14.56 8.80
N GLY A 376 -2.33 14.94 10.04
CA GLY A 376 -3.19 14.75 11.21
C GLY A 376 -3.00 13.42 11.95
N GLU A 377 -3.56 13.37 13.16
CA GLU A 377 -3.63 12.16 13.99
C GLU A 377 -4.65 11.14 13.45
N SER A 378 -4.64 9.93 14.00
CA SER A 378 -5.27 8.72 13.46
C SER A 378 -6.77 8.81 13.11
N THR A 379 -7.53 9.74 13.70
CA THR A 379 -9.00 9.80 13.54
C THR A 379 -9.49 10.92 12.62
N ASP A 380 -8.66 11.90 12.26
CA ASP A 380 -9.05 13.06 11.44
C ASP A 380 -8.04 13.32 10.30
N GLY A 381 -7.44 12.23 9.80
CA GLY A 381 -6.40 12.27 8.80
C GLY A 381 -6.86 12.84 7.45
N LEU A 382 -6.05 13.72 6.87
CA LEU A 382 -6.16 14.16 5.49
C LEU A 382 -5.10 13.45 4.66
N TRP A 383 -5.51 12.70 3.65
CA TRP A 383 -4.60 12.01 2.75
C TRP A 383 -4.39 12.81 1.48
N MET A 384 -3.20 12.69 0.89
CA MET A 384 -2.87 13.25 -0.41
C MET A 384 -2.32 12.16 -1.33
N TRP A 385 -2.63 12.28 -2.62
CA TRP A 385 -1.92 11.55 -3.66
C TRP A 385 -1.76 12.43 -4.89
N PHE A 386 -0.50 12.66 -5.27
CA PHE A 386 -0.10 13.35 -6.50
C PHE A 386 0.64 12.41 -7.44
N TRP A 387 0.41 12.55 -8.74
CA TRP A 387 1.07 11.81 -9.80
C TRP A 387 1.37 12.74 -10.98
N LYS A 388 2.22 12.30 -11.91
CA LYS A 388 2.48 13.05 -13.15
C LYS A 388 1.25 13.02 -14.05
N SER A 389 0.81 14.18 -14.53
CA SER A 389 -0.38 14.30 -15.39
C SER A 389 -0.28 13.45 -16.66
N GLU A 390 0.92 13.27 -17.21
CA GLU A 390 1.16 12.44 -18.41
C GLU A 390 0.87 10.95 -18.19
N TRP A 391 0.87 10.47 -16.93
CA TRP A 391 0.55 9.08 -16.61
C TRP A 391 -0.94 8.76 -16.67
N THR A 392 -1.82 9.73 -16.85
CA THR A 392 -3.24 9.43 -17.08
C THR A 392 -3.53 9.10 -18.55
N GLY A 393 -2.53 9.23 -19.44
CA GLY A 393 -2.71 9.05 -20.88
C GLY A 393 -3.70 10.03 -21.49
N GLY A 394 -3.90 11.20 -20.87
CA GLY A 394 -4.91 12.18 -21.26
C GLY A 394 -6.36 11.73 -21.00
N LYS A 395 -6.55 10.65 -20.23
CA LYS A 395 -7.88 10.18 -19.86
C LYS A 395 -8.47 11.12 -18.82
N GLU A 396 -9.55 11.78 -19.19
CA GLU A 396 -10.38 12.58 -18.29
C GLU A 396 -11.86 12.14 -18.44
N VAL A 397 -12.64 12.28 -17.37
CA VAL A 397 -14.09 11.99 -17.39
C VAL A 397 -14.83 13.31 -17.41
N GLU A 398 -15.74 13.51 -18.37
CA GLU A 398 -16.66 14.66 -18.37
C GLU A 398 -17.52 14.65 -17.09
N TRP A 399 -17.67 15.82 -16.47
CA TRP A 399 -18.18 15.95 -15.11
C TRP A 399 -19.70 15.97 -14.94
#